data_AF-A0A496LGP9-F1
#
_entry.id   AF-A0A496LGP9-F1
#
_cell.length_a   1.000
_cell.length_b   1.000
_cell.length_c   1.000
_cell.angle_alpha   90.00
_cell.angle_beta   90.00
_cell.angle_gamma   90.00
#
_symmetry.space_group_name_H-M   'P 1'
#
loop_
_entity.id
_entity.type
_entity.pdbx_description
1 polymer ?
#
loop_
_entity_poly.entity_id
_entity_poly.type
_entity_poly.pdbx_seq_one_letter_code
_entity_poly.pdbx_strand_id
1 'polypeptide(L)'
;MQEISRRNFMKIGAAGALALAASSASATQNAKDVKFDEEYDVVVIGSGFAGSMATLQALKRGKKVLMIEKMGRAGGNSVINAGNMAVPNNEFQKAAGITDSKEAFIADCLKDGLNLNHVDLLGVIYDRAGDAFEYLKSIGVEFSGKVISASGHSLKRAVQAKNASGSGYIQPMHKAIEENANAVIKKRTKFDDFIVDDSGRVVGVKCREEYKFDPQLASDDRENKSGEVKFFKAKDGVILAAGGYSSDKWFRAQQVPYLKDNIETVSQPGATAGALIAAMKLGANPLQLSWIQLNPYTNPSEKGFGTSALFSNHCANDYGLTVDPKTGKRFMNEHAGRKIKTEAIFKCMAESENNDNYPVNICDQAAVDANNPVYTSKGVEAGSIKKFNTLEELAKFYKIPLEPFLKTVADFNGYVKAGSDPEFGKPLTKADVGGIDVSKAPFYACQTSPKILYCMGGVQINTKAQVIDAASSEPIAGLYAAGEITGGVHGASRLGTMSMADCMVFGMVAAENI
;
A
#
# COMPACT_ATOMS: atom_id res chain seq x y z
N MET A 1 41.27 -46.39 -12.51
CA MET A 1 41.53 -45.26 -11.59
C MET A 1 42.72 -44.50 -12.12
N GLN A 2 42.52 -43.29 -12.67
CA GLN A 2 43.64 -42.44 -13.10
C GLN A 2 44.35 -41.87 -11.86
N GLU A 3 45.67 -42.01 -11.80
CA GLU A 3 46.49 -41.43 -10.73
C GLU A 3 46.42 -39.90 -10.79
N ILE A 4 45.89 -39.30 -9.72
CA ILE A 4 45.85 -37.86 -9.55
C ILE A 4 47.27 -37.40 -9.17
N SER A 5 47.94 -36.70 -10.09
CA SER A 5 49.27 -36.14 -9.81
C SER A 5 49.21 -35.06 -8.71
N ARG A 6 50.29 -34.93 -7.92
CA ARG A 6 50.45 -33.90 -6.88
C ARG A 6 50.18 -32.46 -7.40
N ARG A 7 50.48 -32.19 -8.68
CA ARG A 7 50.18 -30.90 -9.32
C ARG A 7 48.69 -30.67 -9.55
N ASN A 8 47.91 -31.72 -9.86
CA ASN A 8 46.46 -31.62 -10.01
C ASN A 8 45.77 -31.49 -8.64
N PHE A 9 46.29 -32.13 -7.60
CA PHE A 9 45.78 -31.96 -6.23
C PHE A 9 45.94 -30.51 -5.73
N MET A 10 47.09 -29.88 -5.99
CA MET A 10 47.34 -28.47 -5.63
C MET A 10 46.45 -27.50 -6.42
N LYS A 11 46.17 -27.77 -7.71
CA LYS A 11 45.24 -26.97 -8.52
C LYS A 11 43.79 -27.11 -8.06
N ILE A 12 43.37 -28.32 -7.68
CA ILE A 12 42.03 -28.57 -7.11
C ILE A 12 41.91 -27.95 -5.72
N GLY A 13 42.95 -27.99 -4.89
CA GLY A 13 43.00 -27.33 -3.59
C GLY A 13 42.93 -25.80 -3.68
N ALA A 14 43.63 -25.19 -4.65
CA ALA A 14 43.56 -23.75 -4.90
C ALA A 14 42.20 -23.31 -5.48
N ALA A 15 41.62 -24.10 -6.40
CA ALA A 15 40.27 -23.87 -6.91
C ALA A 15 39.19 -24.08 -5.83
N GLY A 16 39.37 -25.06 -4.94
CA GLY A 16 38.51 -25.32 -3.78
C GLY A 16 38.57 -24.22 -2.73
N ALA A 17 39.76 -23.64 -2.46
CA ALA A 17 39.91 -22.50 -1.56
C ALA A 17 39.30 -21.20 -2.12
N LEU A 18 39.42 -20.97 -3.44
CA LEU A 18 38.76 -19.85 -4.13
C LEU A 18 37.23 -20.05 -4.23
N ALA A 19 36.76 -21.28 -4.37
CA ALA A 19 35.33 -21.60 -4.37
C ALA A 19 34.71 -21.52 -2.95
N LEU A 20 35.46 -21.87 -1.91
CA LEU A 20 35.03 -21.69 -0.52
C LEU A 20 34.96 -20.20 -0.14
N ALA A 21 35.90 -19.37 -0.61
CA ALA A 21 35.84 -17.92 -0.44
C ALA A 21 34.69 -17.24 -1.21
N ALA A 22 34.20 -17.87 -2.29
CA ALA A 22 33.06 -17.39 -3.07
C ALA A 22 31.69 -17.89 -2.56
N SER A 23 31.67 -18.73 -1.51
CA SER A 23 30.45 -19.36 -0.98
C SER A 23 29.98 -18.81 0.37
N SER A 24 30.66 -17.81 0.93
CA SER A 24 30.07 -17.02 2.02
C SER A 24 28.97 -16.15 1.42
N ALA A 25 27.71 -16.57 1.53
CA ALA A 25 26.60 -15.64 1.59
C ALA A 25 27.05 -14.49 2.50
N SER A 26 27.24 -13.28 1.97
CA SER A 26 27.90 -12.20 2.72
C SER A 26 27.19 -12.01 4.05
N ALA A 27 27.80 -12.49 5.14
CA ALA A 27 27.30 -12.32 6.48
C ALA A 27 27.08 -10.82 6.73
N THR A 28 26.02 -10.48 7.48
CA THR A 28 25.78 -9.11 7.92
C THR A 28 27.05 -8.55 8.56
N GLN A 29 27.44 -7.33 8.20
CA GLN A 29 28.72 -6.77 8.63
C GLN A 29 28.73 -6.54 10.14
N ASN A 30 29.83 -6.90 10.80
CA ASN A 30 30.01 -6.65 12.22
C ASN A 30 30.53 -5.22 12.47
N ALA A 31 30.07 -4.61 13.56
CA ALA A 31 30.42 -3.27 13.99
C ALA A 31 31.92 -3.05 14.16
N LYS A 32 32.70 -4.08 14.52
CA LYS A 32 34.15 -3.98 14.67
C LYS A 32 34.92 -3.87 13.35
N ASP A 33 34.28 -4.26 12.24
CA ASP A 33 34.87 -4.30 10.91
C ASP A 33 34.46 -3.07 10.06
N VAL A 34 33.74 -2.11 10.65
CA VAL A 34 33.28 -0.89 9.97
C VAL A 34 33.67 0.37 10.72
N LYS A 35 33.95 1.43 9.97
CA LYS A 35 34.13 2.78 10.51
C LYS A 35 32.85 3.57 10.27
N PHE A 36 32.17 3.97 11.35
CA PHE A 36 30.99 4.82 11.24
C PHE A 36 31.37 6.24 10.82
N ASP A 37 30.62 6.80 9.86
CA ASP A 37 30.76 8.17 9.39
C ASP A 37 30.09 9.15 10.37
N GLU A 38 28.89 8.80 10.86
CA GLU A 38 28.12 9.61 11.80
C GLU A 38 27.38 8.73 12.81
N GLU A 39 27.07 9.31 13.98
CA GLU A 39 26.33 8.64 15.05
C GLU A 39 25.02 9.36 15.40
N TYR A 40 23.97 8.56 15.59
CA TYR A 40 22.63 8.96 15.97
C TYR A 40 22.10 8.03 17.06
N ASP A 41 21.09 8.49 17.80
CA ASP A 41 20.41 7.64 18.78
C ASP A 41 19.51 6.65 18.06
N VAL A 42 18.70 7.15 17.11
CA VAL A 42 17.78 6.35 16.29
C VAL A 42 18.02 6.63 14.80
N VAL A 43 18.03 5.57 13.99
CA VAL A 43 18.01 5.67 12.52
C VAL A 43 16.67 5.14 11.99
N VAL A 44 15.95 5.96 11.24
CA VAL A 44 14.66 5.63 10.62
C VAL A 44 14.82 5.50 9.10
N ILE A 45 14.41 4.36 8.54
CA ILE A 45 14.54 4.05 7.12
C ILE A 45 13.20 4.26 6.43
N GLY A 46 13.06 5.35 5.68
CA GLY A 46 11.85 5.70 4.93
C GLY A 46 11.13 6.92 5.51
N SER A 47 10.60 7.76 4.62
CA SER A 47 10.04 9.07 4.98
C SER A 47 8.52 9.19 4.79
N GLY A 48 7.82 8.07 4.63
CA GLY A 48 6.36 8.01 4.62
C GLY A 48 5.75 8.18 6.02
N PHE A 49 4.45 7.96 6.16
CA PHE A 49 3.72 8.18 7.42
C PHE A 49 4.36 7.48 8.62
N ALA A 50 4.71 6.20 8.49
CA ALA A 50 5.29 5.43 9.59
C ALA A 50 6.64 6.00 10.03
N GLY A 51 7.53 6.29 9.08
CA GLY A 51 8.85 6.84 9.37
C GLY A 51 8.78 8.25 9.95
N SER A 52 7.93 9.11 9.37
CA SER A 52 7.74 10.47 9.88
C SER A 52 7.14 10.46 11.29
N MET A 53 6.16 9.60 11.57
CA MET A 53 5.60 9.48 12.93
C MET A 53 6.63 8.94 13.92
N ALA A 54 7.39 7.91 13.53
CA ALA A 54 8.46 7.35 14.37
C ALA A 54 9.53 8.41 14.70
N THR A 55 9.98 9.16 13.70
CA THR A 55 10.94 10.25 13.90
C THR A 55 10.39 11.30 14.86
N LEU A 56 9.17 11.79 14.63
CA LEU A 56 8.52 12.78 15.50
C LEU A 56 8.40 12.31 16.97
N GLN A 57 8.04 11.05 17.16
CA GLN A 57 7.86 10.47 18.49
C GLN A 57 9.20 10.20 19.20
N ALA A 58 10.25 9.85 18.45
CA ALA A 58 11.61 9.76 18.99
C ALA A 58 12.17 11.15 19.36
N LEU A 59 11.94 12.17 18.52
CA LEU A 59 12.33 13.55 18.80
C LEU A 59 11.62 14.11 20.04
N LYS A 60 10.32 13.82 20.22
CA LYS A 60 9.57 14.18 21.43
C LYS A 60 10.18 13.58 22.71
N ARG A 61 10.92 12.48 22.58
CA ARG A 61 11.67 11.80 23.66
C ARG A 61 13.12 12.29 23.78
N GLY A 62 13.48 13.37 23.09
CA GLY A 62 14.80 13.99 23.16
C GLY A 62 15.90 13.28 22.38
N LYS A 63 15.56 12.28 21.56
CA LYS A 63 16.53 11.50 20.77
C LYS A 63 17.10 12.31 19.61
N LYS A 64 18.37 12.10 19.27
CA LYS A 64 18.99 12.54 18.02
C LYS A 64 18.66 11.53 16.91
N VAL A 65 17.91 11.96 15.90
CA VAL A 65 17.33 11.04 14.91
C VAL A 65 17.85 11.34 13.51
N LEU A 66 18.30 10.30 12.82
CA LEU A 66 18.52 10.33 11.37
C LEU A 66 17.33 9.67 10.67
N MET A 67 16.70 10.36 9.73
CA MET A 67 15.75 9.78 8.79
C MET A 67 16.37 9.75 7.40
N ILE A 68 16.35 8.59 6.75
CA ILE A 68 16.86 8.42 5.38
C ILE A 68 15.73 8.14 4.39
N GLU A 69 15.83 8.71 3.20
CA GLU A 69 14.91 8.52 2.08
C GLU A 69 15.71 8.26 0.81
N LYS A 70 15.47 7.12 0.16
CA LYS A 70 16.23 6.78 -1.06
C LYS A 70 15.82 7.65 -2.25
N MET A 71 14.59 8.12 -2.29
CA MET A 71 14.08 8.95 -3.38
C MET A 71 14.55 10.40 -3.25
N GLY A 72 14.49 11.16 -4.35
CA GLY A 72 14.78 12.59 -4.34
C GLY A 72 13.71 13.44 -3.65
N ARG A 73 12.56 12.86 -3.31
CA ARG A 73 11.44 13.51 -2.63
C ARG A 73 10.96 12.62 -1.49
N ALA A 74 10.55 13.26 -0.40
CA ALA A 74 10.06 12.57 0.78
C ALA A 74 8.57 12.22 0.68
N GLY A 75 8.12 11.27 1.51
CA GLY A 75 6.71 10.93 1.69
C GLY A 75 6.24 9.63 1.03
N GLY A 76 6.97 9.04 0.09
CA GLY A 76 6.64 7.74 -0.52
C GLY A 76 5.19 7.62 -1.01
N ASN A 77 4.55 6.46 -0.81
CA ASN A 77 3.12 6.26 -1.08
C ASN A 77 2.21 7.11 -0.17
N SER A 78 2.75 7.55 0.97
CA SER A 78 2.01 8.31 1.97
C SER A 78 1.64 9.72 1.50
N VAL A 79 2.40 10.35 0.60
CA VAL A 79 2.06 11.70 0.11
C VAL A 79 0.96 11.69 -0.96
N ILE A 80 0.81 10.59 -1.70
CA ILE A 80 -0.08 10.50 -2.88
C ILE A 80 -1.45 9.84 -2.61
N ASN A 81 -1.70 9.32 -1.41
CA ASN A 81 -3.01 8.71 -1.09
C ASN A 81 -4.10 9.77 -0.82
N ALA A 82 -5.34 9.31 -0.60
CA ALA A 82 -6.53 10.14 -0.40
C ALA A 82 -6.65 10.82 1.00
N GLY A 83 -5.72 10.56 1.92
CA GLY A 83 -5.68 11.20 3.23
C GLY A 83 -6.73 10.69 4.24
N ASN A 84 -7.23 9.47 4.07
CA ASN A 84 -8.26 8.88 4.93
C ASN A 84 -7.68 7.95 6.00
N MET A 85 -7.91 8.24 7.28
CA MET A 85 -7.40 7.48 8.42
C MET A 85 -8.54 6.97 9.30
N ALA A 86 -8.57 5.67 9.61
CA ALA A 86 -9.46 5.12 10.62
C ALA A 86 -9.06 5.61 12.02
N VAL A 87 -9.99 6.21 12.75
CA VAL A 87 -9.79 6.66 14.13
C VAL A 87 -11.06 6.29 14.91
N PRO A 88 -11.16 5.08 15.49
CA PRO A 88 -12.31 4.71 16.29
C PRO A 88 -12.48 5.66 17.48
N ASN A 89 -13.73 5.93 17.86
CA ASN A 89 -14.14 6.83 18.94
C ASN A 89 -13.62 8.28 18.81
N ASN A 90 -13.35 8.75 17.58
CA ASN A 90 -12.94 10.14 17.34
C ASN A 90 -14.07 11.15 17.65
N GLU A 91 -13.69 12.42 17.79
CA GLU A 91 -14.61 13.50 18.13
C GLU A 91 -15.77 13.66 17.12
N PHE A 92 -15.56 13.37 15.84
CA PHE A 92 -16.59 13.47 14.82
C PHE A 92 -17.58 12.29 14.84
N GLN A 93 -17.15 11.09 15.25
CA GLN A 93 -18.07 9.99 15.56
C GLN A 93 -18.98 10.35 16.74
N LYS A 94 -18.38 10.86 17.83
CA LYS A 94 -19.12 11.29 19.03
C LYS A 94 -20.14 12.38 18.68
N ALA A 95 -19.75 13.39 17.91
CA ALA A 95 -20.65 14.45 17.45
C ALA A 95 -21.79 13.92 16.55
N ALA A 96 -21.54 12.84 15.80
CA ALA A 96 -22.54 12.17 14.97
C ALA A 96 -23.40 11.13 15.73
N GLY A 97 -23.22 10.96 17.05
CA GLY A 97 -23.91 9.95 17.84
C GLY A 97 -23.50 8.51 17.51
N ILE A 98 -22.33 8.31 16.89
CA ILE A 98 -21.80 6.99 16.52
C ILE A 98 -20.87 6.52 17.64
N THR A 99 -21.18 5.35 18.22
CA THR A 99 -20.31 4.67 19.19
C THR A 99 -19.61 3.50 18.51
N ASP A 100 -18.28 3.45 18.61
CA ASP A 100 -17.47 2.37 18.04
C ASP A 100 -17.00 1.42 19.14
N SER A 101 -16.70 0.17 18.78
CA SER A 101 -16.23 -0.86 19.72
C SER A 101 -15.03 -1.58 19.14
N LYS A 102 -14.17 -2.13 20.02
CA LYS A 102 -13.00 -2.90 19.60
C LYS A 102 -13.44 -4.14 18.84
N GLU A 103 -14.53 -4.76 19.28
CA GLU A 103 -15.15 -5.93 18.67
C GLU A 103 -15.60 -5.64 17.23
N ALA A 104 -16.34 -4.54 17.00
CA ALA A 104 -16.80 -4.17 15.66
C ALA A 104 -15.62 -3.79 14.74
N PHE A 105 -14.64 -3.05 15.28
CA PHE A 105 -13.44 -2.66 14.54
C PHE A 105 -12.63 -3.88 14.08
N ILE A 106 -12.38 -4.83 14.98
CA ILE A 106 -11.66 -6.08 14.68
C ILE A 106 -12.48 -6.96 13.73
N ALA A 107 -13.79 -7.08 13.95
CA ALA A 107 -14.67 -7.88 13.08
C ALA A 107 -14.65 -7.38 11.63
N ASP A 108 -14.71 -6.06 11.40
CA ASP A 108 -14.58 -5.48 10.06
C ASP A 108 -13.23 -5.83 9.42
N CYS A 109 -12.14 -5.75 10.18
CA CYS A 109 -10.80 -6.06 9.69
C CYS A 109 -10.63 -7.55 9.37
N LEU A 110 -11.12 -8.44 10.24
CA LEU A 110 -11.06 -9.89 10.05
C LEU A 110 -11.89 -10.35 8.84
N LYS A 111 -13.03 -9.71 8.60
CA LYS A 111 -13.86 -9.97 7.43
C LYS A 111 -13.12 -9.68 6.13
N ASP A 112 -12.49 -8.50 6.01
CA ASP A 112 -11.73 -8.17 4.79
C ASP A 112 -10.43 -9.00 4.71
N GLY A 113 -9.71 -9.12 5.82
CA GLY A 113 -8.45 -9.84 5.92
C GLY A 113 -8.56 -11.37 5.92
N LEU A 114 -9.76 -11.94 5.70
CA LEU A 114 -10.06 -13.37 5.65
C LEU A 114 -9.58 -14.14 6.90
N ASN A 115 -9.69 -13.51 8.07
CA ASN A 115 -9.21 -14.04 9.36
C ASN A 115 -7.70 -14.35 9.41
N LEU A 116 -6.90 -13.80 8.49
CA LEU A 116 -5.44 -13.92 8.53
C LEU A 116 -4.78 -12.79 9.34
N ASN A 117 -5.55 -11.87 9.90
CA ASN A 117 -5.03 -10.78 10.70
C ASN A 117 -4.48 -11.29 12.04
N HIS A 118 -3.41 -10.67 12.51
CA HIS A 118 -2.94 -10.78 13.89
C HIS A 118 -3.78 -9.83 14.75
N VAL A 119 -4.71 -10.40 15.52
CA VAL A 119 -5.75 -9.66 16.25
C VAL A 119 -5.18 -8.75 17.33
N ASP A 120 -4.07 -9.14 17.95
CA ASP A 120 -3.33 -8.34 18.91
C ASP A 120 -2.80 -7.03 18.30
N LEU A 121 -2.29 -7.08 17.06
CA LEU A 121 -1.86 -5.87 16.33
C LEU A 121 -3.05 -4.95 16.01
N LEU A 122 -4.19 -5.51 15.62
CA LEU A 122 -5.43 -4.74 15.43
C LEU A 122 -5.90 -4.07 16.72
N GLY A 123 -5.76 -4.77 17.86
CA GLY A 123 -6.05 -4.24 19.18
C GLY A 123 -5.21 -3.00 19.50
N VAL A 124 -3.90 -3.04 19.22
CA VAL A 124 -2.99 -1.89 19.38
C VAL A 124 -3.44 -0.70 18.53
N ILE A 125 -3.84 -0.93 17.26
CA ILE A 125 -4.34 0.16 16.41
C ILE A 125 -5.60 0.77 16.99
N TYR A 126 -6.57 -0.05 17.41
CA TYR A 126 -7.80 0.46 18.02
C TYR A 126 -7.52 1.34 19.24
N ASP A 127 -6.64 0.88 20.13
CA ASP A 127 -6.35 1.57 21.40
C ASP A 127 -5.56 2.86 21.20
N ARG A 128 -4.71 2.95 20.17
CA ARG A 128 -3.73 4.04 20.00
C ARG A 128 -4.03 4.98 18.84
N ALA A 129 -5.02 4.70 17.99
CA ALA A 129 -5.36 5.56 16.86
C ALA A 129 -5.79 6.97 17.30
N GLY A 130 -6.46 7.10 18.45
CA GLY A 130 -6.84 8.38 19.05
C GLY A 130 -5.61 9.22 19.42
N ASP A 131 -4.61 8.62 20.07
CA ASP A 131 -3.38 9.31 20.45
C ASP A 131 -2.62 9.84 19.23
N ALA A 132 -2.53 9.01 18.18
CA ALA A 132 -1.90 9.40 16.93
C ALA A 132 -2.66 10.56 16.27
N PHE A 133 -4.00 10.50 16.26
CA PHE A 133 -4.85 11.56 15.72
C PHE A 133 -4.69 12.90 16.47
N GLU A 134 -4.69 12.88 17.80
CA GLU A 134 -4.48 14.09 18.60
C GLU A 134 -3.08 14.67 18.41
N TYR A 135 -2.05 13.81 18.31
CA TYR A 135 -0.70 14.26 18.03
C TYR A 135 -0.59 14.92 16.66
N LEU A 136 -1.18 14.34 15.61
CA LEU A 136 -1.22 14.92 14.26
C LEU A 136 -1.87 16.32 14.27
N LYS A 137 -2.98 16.51 14.98
CA LYS A 137 -3.60 17.83 15.15
C LYS A 137 -2.64 18.81 15.83
N SER A 138 -1.94 18.38 16.88
CA SER A 138 -1.03 19.25 17.65
C SER A 138 0.14 19.81 16.82
N ILE A 139 0.51 19.13 15.72
CA ILE A 139 1.58 19.55 14.80
C ILE A 139 1.04 20.20 13.51
N GLY A 140 -0.24 20.55 13.47
CA GLY A 140 -0.84 21.33 12.39
C GLY A 140 -1.44 20.52 11.23
N VAL A 141 -1.71 19.22 11.42
CA VAL A 141 -2.52 18.47 10.45
C VAL A 141 -3.98 18.89 10.58
N GLU A 142 -4.54 19.41 9.48
CA GLU A 142 -5.96 19.81 9.42
C GLU A 142 -6.84 18.70 8.82
N PHE A 143 -7.96 18.41 9.48
CA PHE A 143 -8.95 17.43 9.03
C PHE A 143 -10.22 18.12 8.54
N SER A 144 -11.01 17.43 7.72
CA SER A 144 -12.26 17.92 7.12
C SER A 144 -13.38 18.22 8.13
N GLY A 145 -13.20 17.91 9.41
CA GLY A 145 -14.20 18.16 10.45
C GLY A 145 -15.37 17.17 10.44
N LYS A 146 -15.28 16.07 9.68
CA LYS A 146 -16.36 15.11 9.48
C LYS A 146 -15.84 13.68 9.57
N VAL A 147 -16.68 12.78 10.09
CA VAL A 147 -16.49 11.34 9.93
C VAL A 147 -17.02 10.92 8.57
N ILE A 148 -16.21 10.15 7.82
CA ILE A 148 -16.56 9.69 6.48
C ILE A 148 -16.84 8.18 6.46
N SER A 149 -17.68 7.77 5.51
CA SER A 149 -17.87 6.36 5.18
C SER A 149 -16.65 5.84 4.41
N ALA A 150 -16.29 4.59 4.63
CA ALA A 150 -15.30 3.90 3.82
C ALA A 150 -15.73 2.44 3.62
N SER A 151 -15.49 1.90 2.43
CA SER A 151 -15.94 0.56 2.05
C SER A 151 -15.40 -0.52 2.99
N GLY A 152 -16.28 -1.45 3.36
CA GLY A 152 -15.98 -2.60 4.24
C GLY A 152 -16.09 -2.32 5.74
N HIS A 153 -16.20 -1.06 6.16
CA HIS A 153 -16.48 -0.72 7.56
C HIS A 153 -17.98 -0.83 7.85
N SER A 154 -18.36 -1.46 8.96
CA SER A 154 -19.74 -1.50 9.46
C SER A 154 -20.20 -0.16 10.04
N LEU A 155 -19.27 0.69 10.50
CA LEU A 155 -19.52 2.01 11.07
C LEU A 155 -18.60 3.06 10.44
N LYS A 156 -19.09 4.30 10.31
CA LYS A 156 -18.23 5.43 9.92
C LYS A 156 -17.26 5.71 11.05
N ARG A 157 -15.95 5.63 10.76
CA ARG A 157 -14.87 5.87 11.73
C ARG A 157 -13.65 6.56 11.13
N ALA A 158 -13.69 6.84 9.84
CA ALA A 158 -12.57 7.44 9.16
C ALA A 158 -12.66 8.96 9.20
N VAL A 159 -11.51 9.60 9.34
CA VAL A 159 -11.31 11.05 9.15
C VAL A 159 -10.55 11.26 7.85
N GLN A 160 -10.72 12.41 7.22
CA GLN A 160 -10.01 12.78 6.00
C GLN A 160 -9.26 14.09 6.21
N ALA A 161 -8.02 14.19 5.73
CA ALA A 161 -7.29 15.46 5.67
C ALA A 161 -8.10 16.50 4.88
N LYS A 162 -8.02 17.76 5.29
CA LYS A 162 -8.79 18.86 4.68
C LYS A 162 -8.57 19.01 3.17
N ASN A 163 -7.38 18.67 2.69
CA ASN A 163 -7.04 18.71 1.26
C ASN A 163 -7.33 17.40 0.50
N ALA A 164 -7.97 16.41 1.15
CA ALA A 164 -8.24 15.08 0.61
C ALA A 164 -7.00 14.38 0.01
N SER A 165 -5.83 14.61 0.63
CA SER A 165 -4.56 14.04 0.20
C SER A 165 -3.69 13.70 1.40
N GLY A 166 -2.87 12.66 1.25
CA GLY A 166 -1.84 12.31 2.23
C GLY A 166 -0.80 13.41 2.43
N SER A 167 -0.64 14.32 1.46
CA SER A 167 0.18 15.53 1.61
C SER A 167 -0.27 16.43 2.76
N GLY A 168 -1.55 16.43 3.13
CA GLY A 168 -2.06 17.18 4.28
C GLY A 168 -1.50 16.72 5.63
N TYR A 169 -0.92 15.52 5.70
CA TYR A 169 -0.21 14.99 6.86
C TYR A 169 1.31 15.13 6.69
N ILE A 170 1.85 14.67 5.55
CA ILE A 170 3.30 14.66 5.31
C ILE A 170 3.91 16.06 5.43
N GLN A 171 3.25 17.10 4.91
CA GLN A 171 3.79 18.45 4.94
C GLN A 171 3.95 19.00 6.38
N PRO A 172 2.90 19.02 7.24
CA PRO A 172 3.07 19.41 8.64
C PRO A 172 4.06 18.52 9.41
N MET A 173 4.04 17.21 9.18
CA MET A 173 4.97 16.28 9.84
C MET A 173 6.44 16.61 9.49
N HIS A 174 6.76 16.77 8.21
CA HIS A 174 8.13 17.06 7.77
C HIS A 174 8.57 18.45 8.22
N LYS A 175 7.68 19.44 8.19
CA LYS A 175 7.95 20.77 8.76
C LYS A 175 8.37 20.67 10.23
N ALA A 176 7.60 19.96 11.06
CA ALA A 176 7.90 19.80 12.48
C ALA A 176 9.21 19.02 12.73
N ILE A 177 9.60 18.11 11.82
CA ILE A 177 10.88 17.40 11.89
C ILE A 177 12.03 18.34 11.51
N GLU A 178 11.91 19.08 10.41
CA GLU A 178 12.92 20.02 9.91
C GLU A 178 13.17 21.20 10.87
N GLU A 179 12.17 21.62 11.63
CA GLU A 179 12.28 22.66 12.65
C GLU A 179 12.95 22.15 13.96
N ASN A 180 13.17 20.84 14.11
CA ASN A 180 13.78 20.26 15.29
C ASN A 180 15.30 20.05 15.12
N ALA A 181 16.11 20.70 15.97
CA ALA A 181 17.57 20.64 15.90
C ALA A 181 18.18 19.23 16.11
N ASN A 182 17.44 18.29 16.69
CA ASN A 182 17.88 16.91 16.88
C ASN A 182 17.60 16.00 15.66
N ALA A 183 16.96 16.53 14.62
CA ALA A 183 16.59 15.75 13.44
C ALA A 183 17.51 16.04 12.25
N VAL A 184 17.85 14.98 11.51
CA VAL A 184 18.50 15.08 10.20
C VAL A 184 17.69 14.25 9.20
N ILE A 185 17.29 14.87 8.08
CA ILE A 185 16.67 14.16 6.96
C ILE A 185 17.66 14.10 5.81
N LYS A 186 18.04 12.89 5.38
CA LYS A 186 18.88 12.69 4.20
C LYS A 186 18.08 12.03 3.08
N LYS A 187 17.72 12.84 2.07
CA LYS A 187 17.15 12.35 0.80
C LYS A 187 18.26 11.78 -0.09
N ARG A 188 17.90 11.06 -1.15
CA ARG A 188 18.88 10.33 -2.00
C ARG A 188 19.84 9.47 -1.18
N THR A 189 19.34 8.89 -0.09
CA THR A 189 20.13 8.04 0.81
C THR A 189 19.47 6.68 0.89
N LYS A 190 20.01 5.72 0.14
CA LYS A 190 19.47 4.36 0.06
C LYS A 190 20.05 3.49 1.16
N PHE A 191 19.18 2.84 1.94
CA PHE A 191 19.56 1.73 2.80
C PHE A 191 19.97 0.51 1.98
N ASP A 192 21.08 -0.14 2.35
CA ASP A 192 21.56 -1.37 1.70
C ASP A 192 21.64 -2.57 2.65
N ASP A 193 22.17 -2.43 3.87
CA ASP A 193 22.29 -3.56 4.81
C ASP A 193 22.40 -3.07 6.28
N PHE A 194 22.18 -3.97 7.23
CA PHE A 194 22.36 -3.70 8.66
C PHE A 194 23.81 -3.89 9.11
N ILE A 195 24.16 -3.24 10.22
CA ILE A 195 25.39 -3.48 10.97
C ILE A 195 25.01 -4.05 12.33
N VAL A 196 25.65 -5.16 12.73
CA VAL A 196 25.39 -5.84 14.02
C VAL A 196 26.63 -5.85 14.90
N ASP A 197 26.46 -5.94 16.21
CA ASP A 197 27.58 -6.22 17.14
C ASP A 197 27.81 -7.73 17.32
N ASP A 198 28.77 -8.10 18.18
CA ASP A 198 29.12 -9.51 18.46
C ASP A 198 27.97 -10.30 19.11
N SER A 199 26.95 -9.63 19.66
CA SER A 199 25.74 -10.29 20.20
C SER A 199 24.65 -10.51 19.15
N GLY A 200 24.82 -9.96 17.94
CA GLY A 200 23.81 -9.95 16.89
C GLY A 200 22.81 -8.79 16.98
N ARG A 201 22.98 -7.86 17.93
CA ARG A 201 22.14 -6.67 18.03
C ARG A 201 22.42 -5.73 16.87
N VAL A 202 21.36 -5.19 16.25
CA VAL A 202 21.48 -4.13 15.23
C VAL A 202 21.95 -2.83 15.88
N VAL A 203 23.09 -2.30 15.41
CA VAL A 203 23.75 -1.10 15.95
C VAL A 203 23.99 -0.02 14.89
N GLY A 204 23.54 -0.24 13.67
CA GLY A 204 23.70 0.72 12.60
C GLY A 204 23.27 0.19 11.24
N VAL A 205 23.53 0.99 10.22
CA VAL A 205 23.14 0.72 8.84
C VAL A 205 24.25 1.09 7.88
N LYS A 206 24.36 0.33 6.80
CA LYS A 206 25.07 0.67 5.58
C LYS A 206 24.09 1.31 4.60
N CYS A 207 24.47 2.47 4.07
CA CYS A 207 23.69 3.24 3.13
C CYS A 207 24.54 3.72 1.94
N ARG A 208 23.88 4.25 0.92
CA ARG A 208 24.49 5.06 -0.14
C ARG A 208 23.86 6.43 -0.23
N GLU A 209 24.62 7.47 0.08
CA GLU A 209 24.24 8.87 -0.17
C GLU A 209 24.41 9.24 -1.65
N GLU A 210 23.81 10.34 -2.11
CA GLU A 210 23.79 10.74 -3.53
C GLU A 210 23.28 9.64 -4.47
N TYR A 211 22.43 8.75 -3.94
CA TYR A 211 21.77 7.70 -4.66
C TYR A 211 20.87 8.26 -5.77
N LYS A 212 20.95 7.68 -6.97
CA LYS A 212 20.12 8.05 -8.12
C LYS A 212 19.29 6.85 -8.54
N PHE A 213 18.02 6.83 -8.12
CA PHE A 213 17.05 5.82 -8.55
C PHE A 213 16.98 5.76 -10.08
N ASP A 214 17.09 4.56 -10.64
CA ASP A 214 17.03 4.33 -12.08
C ASP A 214 15.80 3.47 -12.43
N PRO A 215 14.73 4.08 -13.00
CA PRO A 215 13.52 3.35 -13.38
C PRO A 215 13.71 2.44 -14.60
N GLN A 216 14.85 2.49 -15.29
CA GLN A 216 15.12 1.68 -16.48
C GLN A 216 15.74 0.32 -16.13
N LEU A 217 16.30 0.18 -14.93
CA LEU A 217 16.85 -1.09 -14.46
C LEU A 217 15.74 -2.11 -14.22
N ALA A 218 16.03 -3.38 -14.49
CA ALA A 218 15.11 -4.47 -14.17
C ALA A 218 14.93 -4.59 -12.65
N SER A 219 15.99 -4.31 -11.88
CA SER A 219 15.92 -4.17 -10.44
C SER A 219 16.90 -3.11 -9.93
N ASP A 220 16.39 -1.90 -9.71
CA ASP A 220 17.13 -0.79 -9.11
C ASP A 220 17.85 -1.19 -7.81
N ASP A 221 17.22 -1.92 -6.89
CA ASP A 221 17.87 -2.32 -5.63
C ASP A 221 19.11 -3.23 -5.81
N ARG A 222 19.16 -4.05 -6.88
CA ARG A 222 20.22 -5.05 -7.10
C ARG A 222 21.32 -4.53 -8.02
N GLU A 223 20.90 -3.91 -9.13
CA GLU A 223 21.78 -3.52 -10.24
C GLU A 223 22.39 -2.14 -10.01
N ASN A 224 21.67 -1.22 -9.37
CA ASN A 224 22.13 0.15 -9.21
C ASN A 224 23.31 0.22 -8.23
N LYS A 225 24.45 0.75 -8.70
CA LYS A 225 25.67 0.98 -7.91
C LYS A 225 25.97 2.46 -7.65
N SER A 226 25.04 3.37 -8.01
CA SER A 226 25.21 4.80 -7.77
C SER A 226 25.23 5.14 -6.27
N GLY A 227 25.81 6.29 -5.96
CA GLY A 227 25.92 6.82 -4.61
C GLY A 227 27.19 6.41 -3.87
N GLU A 228 27.46 7.09 -2.77
CA GLU A 228 28.65 6.91 -1.94
C GLU A 228 28.30 6.11 -0.69
N VAL A 229 29.06 5.04 -0.42
CA VAL A 229 28.82 4.18 0.74
C VAL A 229 29.08 4.97 2.03
N LYS A 230 28.12 4.90 2.95
CA LYS A 230 28.17 5.48 4.29
C LYS A 230 27.73 4.47 5.34
N PHE A 231 28.26 4.61 6.54
CA PHE A 231 27.88 3.82 7.71
C PHE A 231 27.37 4.75 8.81
N PHE A 232 26.11 4.56 9.20
CA PHE A 232 25.50 5.33 10.28
C PHE A 232 25.27 4.45 11.50
N LYS A 233 25.78 4.90 12.65
CA LYS A 233 25.56 4.21 13.92
C LYS A 233 24.20 4.60 14.50
N ALA A 234 23.52 3.61 15.07
CA ALA A 234 22.25 3.75 15.76
C ALA A 234 22.40 3.19 17.19
N LYS A 235 22.51 4.09 18.18
CA LYS A 235 22.79 3.69 19.57
C LYS A 235 21.63 2.89 20.17
N ASP A 236 20.41 3.36 19.98
CA ASP A 236 19.20 2.76 20.55
C ASP A 236 18.57 1.73 19.59
N GLY A 237 18.64 2.00 18.27
CA GLY A 237 18.27 1.02 17.26
C GLY A 237 17.83 1.62 15.92
N VAL A 238 17.35 0.75 15.06
CA VAL A 238 16.89 1.07 13.70
C VAL A 238 15.39 0.81 13.59
N ILE A 239 14.66 1.75 12.98
CA ILE A 239 13.23 1.59 12.66
C ILE A 239 13.08 1.46 11.14
N LEU A 240 12.61 0.31 10.68
CA LEU A 240 12.23 0.07 9.29
C LEU A 240 10.85 0.66 9.01
N ALA A 241 10.78 1.60 8.07
CA ALA A 241 9.55 2.25 7.62
C ALA A 241 9.56 2.45 6.08
N ALA A 242 10.16 1.51 5.36
CA ALA A 242 10.48 1.66 3.93
C ALA A 242 9.31 1.40 2.97
N GLY A 243 8.13 1.08 3.50
CA GLY A 243 6.93 0.77 2.71
C GLY A 243 6.94 -0.64 2.11
N GLY A 244 5.97 -0.92 1.24
CA GLY A 244 5.82 -2.21 0.56
C GLY A 244 6.66 -2.37 -0.71
N TYR A 245 6.42 -3.47 -1.43
CA TYR A 245 7.21 -3.92 -2.58
C TYR A 245 6.43 -3.98 -3.89
N SER A 246 5.29 -3.28 -3.98
CA SER A 246 4.40 -3.32 -5.15
C SER A 246 5.06 -2.91 -6.48
N SER A 247 6.11 -2.10 -6.44
CA SER A 247 6.87 -1.65 -7.61
C SER A 247 8.04 -2.59 -7.97
N ASP A 248 8.37 -3.56 -7.11
CA ASP A 248 9.40 -4.58 -7.39
C ASP A 248 8.79 -5.73 -8.19
N LYS A 249 8.92 -5.63 -9.52
CA LYS A 249 8.28 -6.57 -10.45
C LYS A 249 8.79 -8.00 -10.30
N TRP A 250 10.09 -8.18 -10.06
CA TRP A 250 10.65 -9.51 -9.86
C TRP A 250 10.16 -10.11 -8.54
N PHE A 251 10.25 -9.35 -7.45
CA PHE A 251 9.88 -9.84 -6.12
C PHE A 251 8.40 -10.20 -6.05
N ARG A 252 7.52 -9.30 -6.48
CA ARG A 252 6.07 -9.54 -6.46
C ARG A 252 5.66 -10.73 -7.33
N ALA A 253 6.35 -10.97 -8.45
CA ALA A 253 6.11 -12.14 -9.31
C ALA A 253 6.57 -13.46 -8.68
N GLN A 254 7.57 -13.43 -7.79
CA GLN A 254 7.93 -14.63 -7.02
C GLN A 254 6.84 -14.99 -6.00
N GLN A 255 6.13 -13.98 -5.48
CA GLN A 255 5.05 -14.21 -4.51
C GLN A 255 3.73 -14.58 -5.20
N VAL A 256 3.42 -13.92 -6.32
CA VAL A 256 2.19 -14.12 -7.10
C VAL A 256 2.55 -14.16 -8.59
N PRO A 257 2.68 -15.35 -9.21
CA PRO A 257 3.27 -15.50 -10.54
C PRO A 257 2.63 -14.70 -11.68
N TYR A 258 1.36 -14.31 -11.59
CA TYR A 258 0.70 -13.51 -12.63
C TYR A 258 0.92 -12.00 -12.49
N LEU A 259 1.45 -11.52 -11.35
CA LEU A 259 1.78 -10.11 -11.10
C LEU A 259 3.15 -9.74 -11.69
N LYS A 260 3.41 -10.13 -12.94
CA LYS A 260 4.64 -9.80 -13.67
C LYS A 260 4.59 -8.36 -14.18
N ASP A 261 5.39 -8.05 -15.18
CA ASP A 261 5.54 -6.71 -15.77
C ASP A 261 4.28 -6.21 -16.50
N ASN A 262 3.30 -7.08 -16.71
CA ASN A 262 2.03 -6.80 -17.38
C ASN A 262 1.01 -6.07 -16.49
N ILE A 263 1.19 -6.06 -15.16
CA ILE A 263 0.28 -5.38 -14.23
C ILE A 263 0.95 -4.14 -13.65
N GLU A 264 0.34 -2.96 -13.84
CA GLU A 264 0.86 -1.73 -13.26
C GLU A 264 0.58 -1.63 -11.74
N THR A 265 1.26 -0.69 -11.09
CA THR A 265 1.02 -0.33 -9.69
C THR A 265 0.61 1.14 -9.59
N VAL A 266 -0.17 1.48 -8.58
CA VAL A 266 -0.46 2.88 -8.23
C VAL A 266 0.60 3.48 -7.30
N SER A 267 1.54 2.67 -6.83
CA SER A 267 2.61 3.08 -5.95
C SER A 267 3.69 3.89 -6.65
N GLN A 268 4.42 4.66 -5.86
CA GLN A 268 5.63 5.35 -6.30
C GLN A 268 6.72 4.34 -6.72
N PRO A 269 7.60 4.68 -7.69
CA PRO A 269 8.58 3.74 -8.26
C PRO A 269 9.54 3.10 -7.25
N GLY A 270 9.88 3.82 -6.17
CA GLY A 270 10.77 3.33 -5.13
C GLY A 270 10.15 2.37 -4.11
N ALA A 271 8.87 1.99 -4.23
CA ALA A 271 8.22 1.00 -3.36
C ALA A 271 8.67 -0.43 -3.72
N THR A 272 9.93 -0.75 -3.42
CA THR A 272 10.61 -1.98 -3.82
C THR A 272 11.13 -2.78 -2.61
N ALA A 273 11.45 -4.07 -2.81
CA ALA A 273 11.66 -5.01 -1.72
C ALA A 273 13.04 -4.93 -1.04
N GLY A 274 13.97 -4.08 -1.46
CA GLY A 274 15.36 -4.09 -0.98
C GLY A 274 15.52 -4.09 0.54
N ALA A 275 14.80 -3.23 1.26
CA ALA A 275 14.85 -3.17 2.73
C ALA A 275 14.25 -4.41 3.39
N LEU A 276 13.15 -4.95 2.84
CA LEU A 276 12.53 -6.19 3.30
C LEU A 276 13.47 -7.39 3.10
N ILE A 277 14.14 -7.47 1.95
CA ILE A 277 15.10 -8.54 1.65
C ILE A 277 16.30 -8.47 2.61
N ALA A 278 16.83 -7.28 2.89
CA ALA A 278 17.90 -7.11 3.87
C ALA A 278 17.45 -7.54 5.28
N ALA A 279 16.19 -7.27 5.67
CA ALA A 279 15.66 -7.72 6.95
C ALA A 279 15.52 -9.26 7.00
N MET A 280 15.01 -9.89 5.94
CA MET A 280 14.93 -11.36 5.85
C MET A 280 16.33 -12.00 5.89
N LYS A 281 17.32 -11.39 5.22
CA LYS A 281 18.72 -11.83 5.25
C LYS A 281 19.30 -11.80 6.67
N LEU A 282 18.90 -10.82 7.49
CA LEU A 282 19.30 -10.70 8.89
C LEU A 282 18.65 -11.78 9.78
N GLY A 283 17.54 -12.39 9.35
CA GLY A 283 16.78 -13.38 10.12
C GLY A 283 15.32 -13.00 10.39
N ALA A 284 14.88 -11.80 9.98
CA ALA A 284 13.51 -11.36 10.22
C ALA A 284 12.48 -12.33 9.61
N ASN A 285 11.48 -12.73 10.38
CA ASN A 285 10.46 -13.67 9.96
C ASN A 285 9.56 -13.04 8.88
N PRO A 286 9.52 -13.59 7.65
CA PRO A 286 8.60 -13.12 6.62
C PRO A 286 7.18 -13.61 6.90
N LEU A 287 6.21 -12.71 6.80
CA LEU A 287 4.81 -13.01 7.02
C LEU A 287 3.98 -12.55 5.81
N GLN A 288 3.12 -13.43 5.30
CA GLN A 288 2.06 -13.09 4.33
C GLN A 288 2.52 -12.45 3.01
N LEU A 289 3.75 -12.68 2.55
CA LEU A 289 4.34 -12.00 1.39
C LEU A 289 3.56 -12.18 0.06
N SER A 290 2.80 -13.25 -0.08
CA SER A 290 1.92 -13.51 -1.24
C SER A 290 0.61 -12.74 -1.24
N TRP A 291 0.27 -12.07 -0.14
CA TRP A 291 -0.94 -11.27 -0.04
C TRP A 291 -0.67 -9.86 -0.56
N ILE A 292 -1.01 -9.65 -1.83
CA ILE A 292 -0.86 -8.38 -2.55
C ILE A 292 -2.25 -7.91 -3.00
N GLN A 293 -2.70 -6.76 -2.49
CA GLN A 293 -4.00 -6.19 -2.83
C GLN A 293 -3.89 -5.38 -4.13
N LEU A 294 -4.91 -5.51 -4.96
CA LEU A 294 -5.11 -4.71 -6.16
C LEU A 294 -6.27 -3.73 -5.98
N ASN A 295 -6.21 -2.64 -6.73
CA ASN A 295 -7.26 -1.65 -6.89
C ASN A 295 -8.08 -2.00 -8.14
N PRO A 296 -9.37 -2.37 -8.02
CA PRO A 296 -10.18 -2.75 -9.17
C PRO A 296 -10.67 -1.57 -10.02
N TYR A 297 -10.47 -0.32 -9.59
CA TYR A 297 -11.12 0.85 -10.20
C TYR A 297 -10.30 1.55 -11.28
N THR A 298 -9.03 1.18 -11.43
CA THR A 298 -8.10 1.85 -12.32
C THR A 298 -8.42 1.59 -13.80
N ASN A 299 -7.81 2.37 -14.68
CA ASN A 299 -8.06 2.30 -16.12
C ASN A 299 -6.80 1.81 -16.86
N PRO A 300 -6.94 0.89 -17.83
CA PRO A 300 -5.81 0.35 -18.60
C PRO A 300 -5.06 1.40 -19.42
N SER A 301 -5.70 2.49 -19.82
CA SER A 301 -5.07 3.55 -20.64
C SER A 301 -4.36 4.62 -19.82
N GLU A 302 -4.49 4.61 -18.50
CA GLU A 302 -3.91 5.62 -17.61
C GLU A 302 -2.71 5.03 -16.86
N LYS A 303 -1.82 5.87 -16.34
CA LYS A 303 -0.74 5.45 -15.43
C LYS A 303 -1.12 5.69 -13.97
N GLY A 304 -0.59 4.87 -13.07
CA GLY A 304 -0.86 4.98 -11.63
C GLY A 304 -2.35 4.88 -11.31
N PHE A 305 -2.83 5.69 -10.35
CA PHE A 305 -4.23 5.71 -9.93
C PHE A 305 -5.19 6.20 -11.03
N GLY A 306 -4.73 7.10 -11.92
CA GLY A 306 -5.52 7.62 -13.03
C GLY A 306 -6.58 8.66 -12.60
N THR A 307 -7.15 9.35 -13.59
CA THR A 307 -8.20 10.35 -13.42
C THR A 307 -9.60 9.74 -13.36
N SER A 308 -9.78 8.54 -13.91
CA SER A 308 -11.09 7.88 -13.99
C SER A 308 -11.40 6.95 -12.80
N ALA A 309 -10.45 6.66 -11.91
CA ALA A 309 -10.66 5.70 -10.83
C ALA A 309 -11.72 6.14 -9.81
N LEU A 310 -11.85 7.45 -9.54
CA LEU A 310 -12.89 7.95 -8.64
C LEU A 310 -14.28 7.89 -9.30
N PHE A 311 -14.38 8.14 -10.61
CA PHE A 311 -15.60 7.88 -11.37
C PHE A 311 -16.00 6.40 -11.34
N SER A 312 -15.05 5.50 -11.65
CA SER A 312 -15.28 4.05 -11.61
C SER A 312 -15.85 3.61 -10.26
N ASN A 313 -15.27 4.08 -9.17
CA ASN A 313 -15.69 3.69 -7.82
C ASN A 313 -17.01 4.37 -7.41
N HIS A 314 -17.07 5.70 -7.42
CA HIS A 314 -18.12 6.47 -6.75
C HIS A 314 -19.30 6.83 -7.64
N CYS A 315 -19.12 6.88 -8.95
CA CYS A 315 -20.20 7.15 -9.89
C CYS A 315 -20.73 5.83 -10.46
N ALA A 316 -19.87 5.05 -11.12
CA ALA A 316 -20.28 3.85 -11.82
C ALA A 316 -20.54 2.65 -10.90
N ASN A 317 -19.62 2.28 -10.01
CA ASN A 317 -19.81 1.09 -9.19
C ASN A 317 -20.85 1.28 -8.08
N ASP A 318 -20.95 2.48 -7.47
CA ASP A 318 -21.98 2.76 -6.47
C ASP A 318 -23.38 2.83 -7.10
N TYR A 319 -23.59 3.59 -8.18
CA TYR A 319 -24.93 3.86 -8.73
C TYR A 319 -25.26 3.13 -10.04
N GLY A 320 -24.26 2.86 -10.87
CA GLY A 320 -24.42 2.22 -12.17
C GLY A 320 -24.04 0.74 -12.18
N LEU A 321 -23.46 0.27 -13.28
CA LEU A 321 -23.13 -1.13 -13.51
C LEU A 321 -21.82 -1.32 -14.30
N THR A 322 -21.25 -2.52 -14.23
CA THR A 322 -20.06 -2.89 -15.01
C THR A 322 -20.39 -4.08 -15.92
N VAL A 323 -20.10 -3.95 -17.21
CA VAL A 323 -20.32 -5.04 -18.18
C VAL A 323 -19.03 -5.58 -18.78
N ASP A 324 -19.04 -6.86 -19.08
CA ASP A 324 -18.08 -7.49 -19.97
C ASP A 324 -18.40 -7.07 -21.43
N PRO A 325 -17.48 -6.42 -22.16
CA PRO A 325 -17.74 -5.99 -23.52
C PRO A 325 -17.86 -7.14 -24.53
N LYS A 326 -17.43 -8.37 -24.21
CA LYS A 326 -17.66 -9.53 -25.11
C LYS A 326 -19.08 -10.06 -25.04
N THR A 327 -19.68 -10.07 -23.86
CA THR A 327 -21.02 -10.66 -23.65
C THR A 327 -22.13 -9.62 -23.51
N GLY A 328 -21.79 -8.38 -23.16
CA GLY A 328 -22.75 -7.33 -22.82
C GLY A 328 -23.43 -7.52 -21.46
N LYS A 329 -22.95 -8.45 -20.63
CA LYS A 329 -23.56 -8.82 -19.34
C LYS A 329 -22.75 -8.31 -18.16
N ARG A 330 -23.43 -8.11 -17.03
CA ARG A 330 -22.77 -8.00 -15.72
C ARG A 330 -22.15 -9.34 -15.34
N PHE A 331 -21.11 -9.31 -14.51
CA PHE A 331 -20.37 -10.51 -14.08
C PHE A 331 -19.91 -10.45 -12.62
N MET A 332 -20.24 -9.39 -11.88
CA MET A 332 -19.84 -9.19 -10.49
C MET A 332 -20.79 -8.24 -9.76
N ASN A 333 -20.75 -8.30 -8.43
CA ASN A 333 -21.28 -7.25 -7.57
C ASN A 333 -20.29 -6.08 -7.51
N GLU A 334 -20.68 -4.94 -8.07
CA GLU A 334 -19.85 -3.74 -8.17
C GLU A 334 -19.50 -3.11 -6.81
N HIS A 335 -20.27 -3.44 -5.76
CA HIS A 335 -20.03 -3.01 -4.39
C HIS A 335 -19.29 -4.05 -3.52
N ALA A 336 -18.90 -5.20 -4.08
CA ALA A 336 -18.13 -6.20 -3.36
C ALA A 336 -16.72 -5.69 -2.95
N GLY A 337 -16.08 -6.42 -2.03
CA GLY A 337 -14.70 -6.15 -1.60
C GLY A 337 -13.70 -6.21 -2.75
N ARG A 338 -12.56 -5.50 -2.60
CA ARG A 338 -11.58 -5.31 -3.70
C ARG A 338 -11.11 -6.63 -4.31
N LYS A 339 -10.82 -7.64 -3.47
CA LYS A 339 -10.36 -8.97 -3.93
C LYS A 339 -11.38 -9.62 -4.87
N ILE A 340 -12.65 -9.68 -4.45
CA ILE A 340 -13.73 -10.28 -5.24
C ILE A 340 -13.87 -9.58 -6.60
N LYS A 341 -13.85 -8.24 -6.61
CA LYS A 341 -13.95 -7.46 -7.86
C LYS A 341 -12.74 -7.67 -8.76
N THR A 342 -11.53 -7.61 -8.22
CA THR A 342 -10.32 -7.84 -9.01
C THR A 342 -10.28 -9.25 -9.62
N GLU A 343 -10.67 -10.28 -8.87
CA GLU A 343 -10.74 -11.65 -9.40
C GLU A 343 -11.77 -11.78 -10.51
N ALA A 344 -12.94 -11.17 -10.37
CA ALA A 344 -13.96 -11.15 -11.41
C ALA A 344 -13.49 -10.40 -12.67
N ILE A 345 -12.84 -9.24 -12.50
CA ILE A 345 -12.30 -8.46 -13.62
C ILE A 345 -11.19 -9.24 -14.34
N PHE A 346 -10.28 -9.89 -13.62
CA PHE A 346 -9.24 -10.71 -14.27
C PHE A 346 -9.83 -11.89 -15.04
N LYS A 347 -10.89 -12.53 -14.54
CA LYS A 347 -11.59 -13.58 -15.28
C LYS A 347 -12.19 -13.04 -16.58
N CYS A 348 -12.86 -11.88 -16.53
CA CYS A 348 -13.39 -11.20 -17.72
C CYS A 348 -12.28 -10.87 -18.72
N MET A 349 -11.17 -10.29 -18.26
CA MET A 349 -10.04 -9.95 -19.11
C MET A 349 -9.43 -11.19 -19.78
N ALA A 350 -9.30 -12.30 -19.04
CA ALA A 350 -8.72 -13.54 -19.52
C ALA A 350 -9.55 -14.27 -20.59
N GLU A 351 -10.76 -13.79 -20.89
CA GLU A 351 -11.55 -14.32 -22.01
C GLU A 351 -10.98 -13.93 -23.39
N SER A 352 -10.05 -12.97 -23.47
CA SER A 352 -9.28 -12.71 -24.70
C SER A 352 -7.85 -13.26 -24.59
N GLU A 353 -7.29 -13.67 -25.74
CA GLU A 353 -5.94 -14.23 -25.83
C GLU A 353 -4.86 -13.28 -25.27
N ASN A 354 -5.08 -11.97 -25.38
CA ASN A 354 -4.15 -10.93 -24.93
C ASN A 354 -4.47 -10.38 -23.53
N ASN A 355 -5.49 -10.91 -22.83
CA ASN A 355 -5.99 -10.38 -21.56
C ASN A 355 -6.44 -8.91 -21.63
N ASP A 356 -6.95 -8.47 -22.78
CA ASP A 356 -7.35 -7.09 -23.11
C ASP A 356 -8.88 -6.89 -23.21
N ASN A 357 -9.68 -7.88 -22.78
CA ASN A 357 -11.13 -7.78 -22.66
C ASN A 357 -11.54 -6.93 -21.43
N TYR A 358 -11.19 -5.65 -21.45
CA TYR A 358 -11.38 -4.75 -20.31
C TYR A 358 -12.86 -4.44 -20.06
N PRO A 359 -13.40 -4.72 -18.85
CA PRO A 359 -14.76 -4.36 -18.50
C PRO A 359 -15.05 -2.86 -18.62
N VAL A 360 -16.30 -2.52 -18.87
CA VAL A 360 -16.76 -1.14 -19.05
C VAL A 360 -17.65 -0.75 -17.87
N ASN A 361 -17.21 0.25 -17.11
CA ASN A 361 -17.98 0.88 -16.05
C ASN A 361 -18.92 1.93 -16.64
N ILE A 362 -20.20 1.91 -16.27
CA ILE A 362 -21.25 2.70 -16.90
C ILE A 362 -22.15 3.33 -15.84
N CYS A 363 -22.46 4.61 -15.98
CA CYS A 363 -23.53 5.28 -15.25
C CYS A 363 -24.18 6.38 -16.08
N ASP A 364 -25.19 7.03 -15.52
CA ASP A 364 -25.85 8.17 -16.13
C ASP A 364 -25.50 9.50 -15.45
N GLN A 365 -26.12 10.60 -15.89
CA GLN A 365 -25.89 11.94 -15.34
C GLN A 365 -26.30 12.07 -13.87
N ALA A 366 -27.34 11.39 -13.41
CA ALA A 366 -27.79 11.49 -12.03
C ALA A 366 -26.74 10.93 -11.06
N ALA A 367 -26.05 9.86 -11.44
CA ALA A 367 -24.91 9.32 -10.69
C ALA A 367 -23.72 10.31 -10.63
N VAL A 368 -23.47 11.05 -11.71
CA VAL A 368 -22.43 12.09 -11.75
C VAL A 368 -22.80 13.25 -10.84
N ASP A 369 -24.06 13.70 -10.86
CA ASP A 369 -24.56 14.84 -10.07
C ASP A 369 -24.64 14.52 -8.57
N ALA A 370 -24.80 13.25 -8.21
CA ALA A 370 -24.77 12.78 -6.82
C ALA A 370 -23.37 12.81 -6.18
N ASN A 371 -22.32 13.09 -6.95
CA ASN A 371 -20.93 12.99 -6.53
C ASN A 371 -20.15 14.29 -6.73
N ASN A 372 -18.93 14.34 -6.19
CA ASN A 372 -18.04 15.48 -6.43
C ASN A 372 -17.74 15.59 -7.94
N PRO A 373 -18.00 16.74 -8.60
CA PRO A 373 -17.80 16.90 -10.04
C PRO A 373 -16.38 16.56 -10.52
N VAL A 374 -15.37 16.75 -9.67
CA VAL A 374 -13.97 16.43 -9.95
C VAL A 374 -13.74 14.94 -10.22
N TYR A 375 -14.59 14.05 -9.69
CA TYR A 375 -14.47 12.61 -9.91
C TYR A 375 -14.70 12.24 -11.38
N THR A 376 -15.46 13.05 -12.11
CA THR A 376 -15.82 12.80 -13.52
C THR A 376 -15.14 13.79 -14.47
N SER A 377 -15.10 15.09 -14.13
CA SER A 377 -14.65 16.13 -15.06
C SER A 377 -13.23 15.94 -15.55
N LYS A 378 -12.30 15.56 -14.66
CA LYS A 378 -10.89 15.32 -15.02
C LYS A 378 -10.74 14.18 -16.01
N GLY A 379 -11.49 13.09 -15.83
CA GLY A 379 -11.43 11.95 -16.75
C GLY A 379 -12.09 12.24 -18.09
N VAL A 380 -13.12 13.09 -18.12
CA VAL A 380 -13.72 13.56 -19.38
C VAL A 380 -12.74 14.46 -20.14
N GLU A 381 -12.09 15.42 -19.45
CA GLU A 381 -11.06 16.30 -20.04
C GLU A 381 -9.85 15.51 -20.56
N ALA A 382 -9.38 14.54 -19.79
CA ALA A 382 -8.29 13.63 -20.19
C ALA A 382 -8.73 12.60 -21.25
N GLY A 383 -10.02 12.49 -21.52
CA GLY A 383 -10.61 11.54 -22.46
C GLY A 383 -10.62 10.08 -21.99
N SER A 384 -10.27 9.80 -20.73
CA SER A 384 -10.34 8.47 -20.10
C SER A 384 -11.78 8.07 -19.74
N ILE A 385 -12.68 9.05 -19.59
CA ILE A 385 -14.13 8.88 -19.48
C ILE A 385 -14.78 9.44 -20.74
N LYS A 386 -15.71 8.68 -21.32
CA LYS A 386 -16.47 9.06 -22.52
C LYS A 386 -17.92 9.36 -22.15
N LYS A 387 -18.52 10.30 -22.89
CA LYS A 387 -19.91 10.73 -22.75
C LYS A 387 -20.68 10.33 -24.02
N PHE A 388 -21.87 9.78 -23.86
CA PHE A 388 -22.72 9.27 -24.94
C PHE A 388 -24.15 9.78 -24.78
N ASN A 389 -24.85 9.99 -25.89
CA ASN A 389 -26.25 10.40 -25.87
C ASN A 389 -27.21 9.20 -25.87
N THR A 390 -26.73 8.02 -26.28
CA THR A 390 -27.51 6.79 -26.30
C THR A 390 -26.68 5.59 -25.83
N LEU A 391 -27.35 4.52 -25.40
CA LEU A 391 -26.70 3.26 -25.03
C LEU A 391 -26.15 2.54 -26.27
N GLU A 392 -26.77 2.73 -27.42
CA GLU A 392 -26.33 2.25 -28.74
C GLU A 392 -24.98 2.85 -29.14
N GLU A 393 -24.80 4.15 -28.95
CA GLU A 393 -23.52 4.84 -29.20
C GLU A 393 -22.41 4.29 -28.29
N LEU A 394 -22.72 4.11 -27.00
CA LEU A 394 -21.80 3.53 -26.02
C LEU A 394 -21.41 2.09 -26.41
N ALA A 395 -22.40 1.25 -26.70
CA ALA A 395 -22.19 -0.14 -27.09
C ALA A 395 -21.33 -0.23 -28.35
N LYS A 396 -21.62 0.59 -29.37
CA LYS A 396 -20.82 0.66 -30.59
C LYS A 396 -19.37 1.07 -30.31
N PHE A 397 -19.16 2.08 -29.46
CA PHE A 397 -17.82 2.58 -29.15
C PHE A 397 -16.95 1.51 -28.47
N TYR A 398 -17.51 0.81 -27.47
CA TYR A 398 -16.81 -0.24 -26.73
C TYR A 398 -16.95 -1.63 -27.35
N LYS A 399 -17.61 -1.75 -28.51
CA LYS A 399 -17.85 -3.01 -29.23
C LYS A 399 -18.64 -4.05 -28.42
N ILE A 400 -19.58 -3.58 -27.60
CA ILE A 400 -20.45 -4.40 -26.76
C ILE A 400 -21.61 -4.94 -27.62
N PRO A 401 -21.96 -6.23 -27.53
CA PRO A 401 -23.17 -6.77 -28.16
C PRO A 401 -24.41 -6.01 -27.70
N LEU A 402 -25.12 -5.37 -28.64
CA LEU A 402 -26.17 -4.42 -28.31
C LEU A 402 -27.36 -5.05 -27.57
N GLU A 403 -27.95 -6.12 -28.12
CA GLU A 403 -29.15 -6.73 -27.55
C GLU A 403 -28.93 -7.27 -26.11
N PRO A 404 -27.86 -8.05 -25.82
CA PRO A 404 -27.55 -8.45 -24.44
C PRO A 404 -27.29 -7.27 -23.51
N PHE A 405 -26.67 -6.20 -24.02
CA PHE A 405 -26.36 -5.01 -23.23
C PHE A 405 -27.61 -4.23 -22.85
N LEU A 406 -28.50 -3.95 -23.80
CA LEU A 406 -29.77 -3.26 -23.52
C LEU A 406 -30.62 -4.05 -22.52
N LYS A 407 -30.65 -5.38 -22.64
CA LYS A 407 -31.33 -6.24 -21.66
C LYS A 407 -30.69 -6.10 -20.27
N THR A 408 -29.37 -6.13 -20.18
CA THR A 408 -28.63 -5.98 -18.92
C THR A 408 -28.93 -4.66 -18.23
N VAL A 409 -28.97 -3.55 -18.98
CA VAL A 409 -29.33 -2.23 -18.43
C VAL A 409 -30.79 -2.21 -17.96
N ALA A 410 -31.71 -2.76 -18.75
CA ALA A 410 -33.13 -2.82 -18.38
C ALA A 410 -33.37 -3.65 -17.11
N ASP A 411 -32.73 -4.82 -17.00
CA ASP A 411 -32.78 -5.68 -15.82
C ASP A 411 -32.23 -4.94 -14.59
N PHE A 412 -31.05 -4.31 -14.70
CA PHE A 412 -30.44 -3.52 -13.63
C PHE A 412 -31.35 -2.39 -13.14
N ASN A 413 -31.94 -1.62 -14.06
CA ASN A 413 -32.87 -0.55 -13.70
C ASN A 413 -34.12 -1.11 -12.99
N GLY A 414 -34.59 -2.30 -13.40
CA GLY A 414 -35.63 -3.05 -12.69
C GLY A 414 -35.23 -3.41 -11.25
N TYR A 415 -33.98 -3.84 -11.04
CA TYR A 415 -33.43 -4.15 -9.71
C TYR A 415 -33.34 -2.93 -8.81
N VAL A 416 -32.91 -1.78 -9.34
CA VAL A 416 -32.91 -0.49 -8.62
C VAL A 416 -34.33 -0.13 -8.18
N LYS A 417 -35.32 -0.24 -9.08
CA LYS A 417 -36.72 0.04 -8.75
C LYS A 417 -37.27 -0.91 -7.68
N ALA A 418 -36.88 -2.19 -7.71
CA ALA A 418 -37.25 -3.19 -6.72
C ALA A 418 -36.49 -3.03 -5.39
N GLY A 419 -35.40 -2.27 -5.36
CA GLY A 419 -34.54 -2.10 -4.19
C GLY A 419 -33.68 -3.32 -3.86
N SER A 420 -33.52 -4.27 -4.80
CA SER A 420 -32.76 -5.51 -4.59
C SER A 420 -32.17 -6.02 -5.90
N ASP A 421 -30.92 -6.49 -5.83
CA ASP A 421 -30.20 -7.12 -6.96
C ASP A 421 -30.20 -8.66 -6.78
N PRO A 422 -31.09 -9.40 -7.45
CA PRO A 422 -31.12 -10.86 -7.36
C PRO A 422 -29.96 -11.53 -8.12
N GLU A 423 -29.25 -10.79 -8.97
CA GLU A 423 -28.20 -11.34 -9.84
C GLU A 423 -26.87 -11.47 -9.08
N PHE A 424 -26.46 -10.40 -8.38
CA PHE A 424 -25.17 -10.37 -7.68
C PHE A 424 -25.26 -9.85 -6.23
N GLY A 425 -26.44 -9.49 -5.75
CA GLY A 425 -26.61 -8.98 -4.39
C GLY A 425 -25.97 -7.61 -4.15
N LYS A 426 -25.84 -6.77 -5.20
CA LYS A 426 -25.47 -5.36 -5.03
C LYS A 426 -26.52 -4.66 -4.13
N PRO A 427 -26.12 -3.90 -3.10
CA PRO A 427 -27.04 -3.07 -2.32
C PRO A 427 -27.66 -1.99 -3.23
N LEU A 428 -28.98 -2.04 -3.41
CA LEU A 428 -29.72 -1.16 -4.33
C LEU A 428 -30.95 -0.52 -3.67
N THR A 429 -31.05 -0.52 -2.34
CA THR A 429 -32.19 0.14 -1.69
C THR A 429 -32.19 1.64 -1.98
N LYS A 430 -33.32 2.31 -1.74
CA LYS A 430 -33.39 3.78 -1.88
C LYS A 430 -32.36 4.49 -0.99
N ALA A 431 -32.00 3.91 0.15
CA ALA A 431 -30.96 4.46 1.03
C ALA A 431 -29.55 4.29 0.45
N ASP A 432 -29.31 3.24 -0.34
CA ASP A 432 -28.00 2.94 -0.92
C ASP A 432 -27.72 3.80 -2.15
N VAL A 433 -28.69 3.89 -3.08
CA VAL A 433 -28.48 4.49 -4.40
C VAL A 433 -29.44 5.63 -4.76
N GLY A 434 -30.33 6.02 -3.84
CA GLY A 434 -31.27 7.13 -4.09
C GLY A 434 -32.32 6.88 -5.18
N GLY A 435 -32.42 5.65 -5.68
CA GLY A 435 -33.22 5.30 -6.86
C GLY A 435 -32.58 5.72 -8.18
N ILE A 436 -31.29 6.08 -8.17
CA ILE A 436 -30.51 6.37 -9.38
C ILE A 436 -30.28 5.05 -10.13
N ASP A 437 -30.59 5.07 -11.42
CA ASP A 437 -30.44 3.94 -12.34
C ASP A 437 -29.62 4.38 -13.58
N VAL A 438 -29.62 3.58 -14.65
CA VAL A 438 -28.95 3.91 -15.91
C VAL A 438 -30.01 4.04 -17.01
N SER A 439 -30.83 5.10 -16.94
CA SER A 439 -31.97 5.28 -17.85
C SER A 439 -31.96 6.58 -18.65
N LYS A 440 -31.17 7.59 -18.24
CA LYS A 440 -31.24 8.93 -18.84
C LYS A 440 -29.90 9.40 -19.39
N ALA A 441 -29.91 9.76 -20.67
CA ALA A 441 -28.78 10.44 -21.28
C ALA A 441 -28.49 11.79 -20.57
N PRO A 442 -27.22 12.24 -20.53
CA PRO A 442 -26.06 11.55 -21.08
C PRO A 442 -25.57 10.38 -20.23
N PHE A 443 -25.05 9.34 -20.91
CA PHE A 443 -24.38 8.21 -20.29
C PHE A 443 -22.88 8.46 -20.24
N TYR A 444 -22.23 7.99 -19.18
CA TYR A 444 -20.79 8.08 -18.99
C TYR A 444 -20.19 6.68 -18.87
N ALA A 445 -19.05 6.46 -19.49
CA ALA A 445 -18.34 5.20 -19.35
C ALA A 445 -16.82 5.30 -19.45
N CYS A 446 -16.15 4.35 -18.83
CA CYS A 446 -14.72 4.12 -18.99
C CYS A 446 -14.40 2.62 -18.88
N GLN A 447 -13.27 2.22 -19.45
CA GLN A 447 -12.73 0.88 -19.21
C GLN A 447 -12.09 0.80 -17.83
N THR A 448 -12.08 -0.41 -17.26
CA THR A 448 -11.39 -0.67 -16.00
C THR A 448 -10.47 -1.88 -16.08
N SER A 449 -9.38 -1.82 -15.33
CA SER A 449 -8.38 -2.88 -15.20
C SER A 449 -7.71 -2.76 -13.83
N PRO A 450 -7.47 -3.87 -13.09
CA PRO A 450 -6.87 -3.81 -11.77
C PRO A 450 -5.40 -3.43 -11.81
N LYS A 451 -4.97 -2.63 -10.83
CA LYS A 451 -3.54 -2.32 -10.59
C LYS A 451 -3.14 -2.64 -9.18
N ILE A 452 -1.88 -2.97 -8.95
CA ILE A 452 -1.36 -3.27 -7.62
C ILE A 452 -1.47 -2.03 -6.74
N LEU A 453 -1.93 -2.21 -5.51
CA LEU A 453 -2.25 -1.14 -4.56
C LEU A 453 -1.44 -1.20 -3.28
N TYR A 454 -1.32 -2.38 -2.68
CA TYR A 454 -0.76 -2.52 -1.33
C TYR A 454 -0.21 -3.93 -1.12
N CYS A 455 0.89 -4.05 -0.38
CA CYS A 455 1.48 -5.31 0.03
C CYS A 455 1.13 -5.57 1.51
N MET A 456 0.32 -6.59 1.81
CA MET A 456 -0.11 -6.87 3.19
C MET A 456 0.94 -7.65 3.98
N GLY A 457 1.82 -8.36 3.28
CA GLY A 457 2.93 -9.08 3.88
C GLY A 457 4.16 -8.21 4.08
N GLY A 458 5.02 -8.64 5.00
CA GLY A 458 6.25 -7.97 5.36
C GLY A 458 6.99 -8.72 6.45
N VAL A 459 7.82 -8.01 7.23
CA VAL A 459 8.43 -8.60 8.44
C VAL A 459 7.39 -8.74 9.56
N GLN A 460 7.44 -9.82 10.32
CA GLN A 460 6.61 -9.97 11.50
C GLN A 460 7.08 -9.01 12.60
N ILE A 461 6.13 -8.35 13.26
CA ILE A 461 6.35 -7.58 14.49
C ILE A 461 5.48 -8.10 15.63
N ASN A 462 5.89 -7.84 16.87
CA ASN A 462 5.00 -7.96 18.04
C ASN A 462 4.25 -6.63 18.31
N THR A 463 3.44 -6.59 19.37
CA THR A 463 2.68 -5.41 19.81
C THR A 463 3.53 -4.22 20.25
N LYS A 464 4.85 -4.40 20.39
CA LYS A 464 5.84 -3.34 20.66
C LYS A 464 6.61 -2.91 19.41
N ALA A 465 6.16 -3.32 18.23
CA ALA A 465 6.79 -3.07 16.93
C ALA A 465 8.21 -3.63 16.78
N GLN A 466 8.62 -4.57 17.64
CA GLN A 466 9.92 -5.24 17.52
C GLN A 466 9.85 -6.31 16.44
N VAL A 467 10.85 -6.35 15.57
CA VAL A 467 10.94 -7.35 14.50
C VAL A 467 11.25 -8.72 15.10
N ILE A 468 10.51 -9.74 14.68
CA ILE A 468 10.66 -11.11 15.19
C ILE A 468 11.60 -11.91 14.30
N ASP A 469 12.55 -12.61 14.92
CA ASP A 469 13.48 -13.52 14.25
C ASP A 469 12.79 -14.86 13.91
N ALA A 470 13.05 -15.38 12.72
CA ALA A 470 12.43 -16.61 12.21
C ALA A 470 12.94 -17.88 12.91
N ALA A 471 14.19 -17.88 13.36
CA ALA A 471 14.82 -19.07 13.92
C ALA A 471 14.54 -19.23 15.42
N SER A 472 14.61 -18.13 16.16
CA SER A 472 14.43 -18.09 17.62
C SER A 472 13.00 -17.76 18.05
N SER A 473 12.19 -17.16 17.18
CA SER A 473 10.89 -16.56 17.53
C SER A 473 10.96 -15.41 18.54
N GLU A 474 12.16 -14.89 18.82
CA GLU A 474 12.40 -13.79 19.74
C GLU A 474 12.61 -12.46 18.97
N PRO A 475 12.47 -11.30 19.63
CA PRO A 475 12.82 -10.02 19.02
C PRO A 475 14.29 -9.94 18.56
N ILE A 476 14.52 -9.45 17.34
CA ILE A 476 15.84 -9.02 16.87
C ILE A 476 16.22 -7.75 17.63
N ALA A 477 17.21 -7.85 18.52
CA ALA A 477 17.62 -6.74 19.36
C ALA A 477 18.04 -5.52 18.52
N GLY A 478 17.51 -4.35 18.86
CA GLY A 478 17.80 -3.09 18.17
C GLY A 478 17.07 -2.87 16.84
N LEU A 479 16.14 -3.76 16.45
CA LEU A 479 15.39 -3.66 15.20
C LEU A 479 13.87 -3.58 15.43
N TYR A 480 13.28 -2.51 14.89
CA TYR A 480 11.85 -2.24 14.94
C TYR A 480 11.32 -2.00 13.52
N ALA A 481 10.01 -2.17 13.30
CA ALA A 481 9.40 -1.92 12.01
C ALA A 481 7.97 -1.39 12.13
N ALA A 482 7.56 -0.55 11.17
CA ALA A 482 6.23 0.07 11.16
C ALA A 482 5.69 0.32 9.74
N GLY A 483 4.38 0.21 9.59
CA GLY A 483 3.67 0.44 8.33
C GLY A 483 3.81 -0.73 7.34
N GLU A 484 3.68 -0.45 6.04
CA GLU A 484 3.56 -1.46 4.97
C GLU A 484 4.79 -2.39 4.81
N ILE A 485 5.92 -2.11 5.46
CA ILE A 485 7.04 -3.07 5.51
C ILE A 485 6.76 -4.27 6.44
N THR A 486 5.71 -4.18 7.26
CA THR A 486 5.31 -5.20 8.24
C THR A 486 4.19 -6.09 7.69
N GLY A 487 4.13 -7.33 8.17
CA GLY A 487 3.04 -8.27 7.90
C GLY A 487 2.12 -8.48 9.10
N GLY A 488 0.95 -9.09 8.86
CA GLY A 488 0.05 -9.56 9.92
C GLY A 488 -1.09 -8.61 10.27
N VAL A 489 -0.91 -7.29 10.18
CA VAL A 489 -1.98 -6.32 10.50
C VAL A 489 -3.21 -6.50 9.60
N HIS A 490 -2.99 -6.64 8.29
CA HIS A 490 -4.06 -6.57 7.29
C HIS A 490 -4.54 -7.93 6.78
N GLY A 491 -3.88 -9.03 7.14
CA GLY A 491 -4.25 -10.37 6.66
C GLY A 491 -4.27 -10.45 5.13
N ALA A 492 -5.31 -11.06 4.55
CA ALA A 492 -5.43 -11.27 3.11
C ALA A 492 -5.83 -10.03 2.28
N SER A 493 -6.42 -9.02 2.91
CA SER A 493 -6.87 -7.80 2.25
C SER A 493 -6.96 -6.68 3.27
N ARG A 494 -6.41 -5.53 2.87
CA ARG A 494 -6.46 -4.34 3.68
C ARG A 494 -7.78 -3.59 3.50
N LEU A 495 -8.48 -3.41 4.62
CA LEU A 495 -9.63 -2.53 4.71
C LEU A 495 -9.26 -1.07 4.39
N GLY A 496 -10.17 -0.33 3.75
CA GLY A 496 -9.95 1.10 3.46
C GLY A 496 -9.52 1.86 4.72
N THR A 497 -8.71 2.92 4.59
CA THR A 497 -8.29 3.82 5.70
C THR A 497 -7.38 3.21 6.78
N MET A 498 -7.29 1.88 6.88
CA MET A 498 -6.50 1.19 7.90
C MET A 498 -4.98 1.29 7.74
N SER A 499 -4.45 1.41 6.52
CA SER A 499 -3.00 1.59 6.34
C SER A 499 -2.50 2.90 6.96
N MET A 500 -3.30 3.95 6.98
CA MET A 500 -2.90 5.20 7.63
C MET A 500 -2.90 5.03 9.15
N ALA A 501 -3.93 4.38 9.71
CA ALA A 501 -4.00 4.09 11.13
C ALA A 501 -2.81 3.22 11.58
N ASP A 502 -2.52 2.15 10.85
CA ASP A 502 -1.35 1.29 11.03
C ASP A 502 -0.04 2.11 11.01
N CYS A 503 0.24 2.82 9.93
CA CYS A 503 1.47 3.59 9.80
C CYS A 503 1.66 4.58 10.96
N MET A 504 0.61 5.33 11.32
CA MET A 504 0.70 6.31 12.40
C MET A 504 0.84 5.64 13.77
N VAL A 505 0.06 4.60 14.05
CA VAL A 505 0.13 3.92 15.34
C VAL A 505 1.44 3.17 15.51
N PHE A 506 1.83 2.31 14.57
CA PHE A 506 3.05 1.52 14.71
C PHE A 506 4.32 2.36 14.54
N GLY A 507 4.27 3.46 13.78
CA GLY A 507 5.35 4.44 13.78
C GLY A 507 5.56 5.05 15.17
N MET A 508 4.46 5.43 15.84
CA MET A 508 4.52 5.89 17.21
C MET A 508 5.04 4.80 18.15
N VAL A 509 4.41 3.62 18.16
CA VAL A 509 4.76 2.48 19.04
C VAL A 509 6.23 2.08 18.92
N ALA A 510 6.78 2.01 17.69
CA ALA A 510 8.19 1.70 17.47
C ALA A 510 9.12 2.69 18.19
N ALA A 511 8.82 3.98 18.11
CA ALA A 511 9.61 5.02 18.76
C ALA A 511 9.44 5.08 20.29
N GLU A 512 8.37 4.51 20.85
CA GLU A 512 8.20 4.46 22.32
C GLU A 512 8.91 3.26 22.95
N ASN A 513 9.22 2.24 22.14
CA ASN A 513 9.83 0.99 22.61
C ASN A 513 11.31 0.87 22.23
N ILE A 514 11.86 1.81 21.45
CA ILE A 514 13.27 1.83 21.01
C ILE A 514 14.26 2.29 22.09
#